data_AF-A0A6I2FHK8-F1
#
_entry.id   AF-A0A6I2FHK8-F1
#
_cell.length_a   1.000
_cell.length_b   1.000
_cell.length_c   1.000
_cell.angle_alpha   90.00
_cell.angle_beta   90.00
_cell.angle_gamma   90.00
#
_symmetry.space_group_name_H-M   'P 1'
#
loop_
_entity.id
_entity.type
_entity.pdbx_description
1 polymer ?
#
loop_
_entity_poly.entity_id
_entity_poly.type
_entity_poly.pdbx_seq_one_letter_code
_entity_poly.pdbx_strand_id
1 'polypeptide(L)'
;MSDERADPELPRAVALAWGVAANPQRGPKRELSIERIVDAATEIADAEGLGAVSMSRVAASLGFTTMSLYRYVTSKDDLILLMQESASEVPVPDETHEHGWREGVTAWVLAIRANHRAHPWLVDIPISGAPITPNSLVIVDWFLREVRDLPLSDGEKMSALLLATSYVRATSAQERDLGAAAAAPDRADITGENSFAALVELVTPERFPYLSPLLAAGGYIAPPGTGDFESDDDFEFGLARILDGIEYHVGRVESGAPASPPADLPPQLELPRDPKVREAAKARREAERALREAQKREREAVKHALEREKHAREKARQKAQQGK
;
A
#
# COMPACT_ATOMS: atom_id res chain seq x y z
N MET A 1 52.16 6.35 -14.68
CA MET A 1 51.61 6.17 -13.33
C MET A 1 50.13 5.89 -13.52
N SER A 2 49.81 4.61 -13.66
CA SER A 2 48.45 4.14 -13.91
C SER A 2 47.68 4.26 -12.61
N ASP A 3 46.58 5.00 -12.67
CA ASP A 3 45.62 5.17 -11.58
C ASP A 3 44.84 3.85 -11.45
N GLU A 4 45.34 2.96 -10.59
CA GLU A 4 44.70 1.71 -10.20
C GLU A 4 43.49 2.07 -9.34
N ARG A 5 42.37 2.42 -9.99
CA ARG A 5 41.07 2.49 -9.33
C ARG A 5 40.79 1.09 -8.81
N ALA A 6 40.89 0.91 -7.50
CA ALA A 6 40.37 -0.27 -6.83
C ALA A 6 38.91 -0.43 -7.28
N ASP A 7 38.63 -1.51 -8.00
CA ASP A 7 37.26 -1.87 -8.38
C ASP A 7 36.45 -1.93 -7.08
N PRO A 8 35.33 -1.21 -6.94
CA PRO A 8 34.51 -1.31 -5.75
C PRO A 8 34.03 -2.76 -5.64
N GLU A 9 34.55 -3.51 -4.64
CA GLU A 9 34.06 -4.85 -4.35
C GLU A 9 32.57 -4.77 -4.06
N LEU A 10 31.75 -5.20 -5.02
CA LEU A 10 30.30 -5.22 -4.89
C LEU A 10 29.91 -6.05 -3.65
N PRO A 11 28.90 -5.62 -2.87
CA PRO A 11 28.36 -6.44 -1.81
C PRO A 11 28.00 -7.83 -2.35
N ARG A 12 28.32 -8.89 -1.61
CA ARG A 12 28.21 -10.28 -2.10
C ARG A 12 26.82 -10.62 -2.63
N ALA A 13 25.75 -10.16 -1.99
CA ALA A 13 24.38 -10.39 -2.46
C ALA A 13 24.10 -9.74 -3.82
N VAL A 14 24.61 -8.53 -4.04
CA VAL A 14 24.54 -7.85 -5.34
C VAL A 14 25.32 -8.64 -6.38
N ALA A 15 26.56 -9.01 -6.07
CA ALA A 15 27.38 -9.82 -6.98
C ALA A 15 26.73 -11.19 -7.31
N LEU A 16 25.99 -11.79 -6.36
CA LEU A 16 25.19 -13.00 -6.59
C LEU A 16 23.99 -12.73 -7.50
N ALA A 17 23.24 -11.64 -7.29
CA ALA A 17 22.13 -11.23 -8.15
C ALA A 17 22.58 -11.04 -9.61
N TRP A 18 23.76 -10.44 -9.82
CA TRP A 18 24.37 -10.27 -11.15
C TRP A 18 25.00 -11.56 -11.72
N GLY A 19 25.05 -12.65 -10.96
CA GLY A 19 25.70 -13.89 -11.37
C GLY A 19 27.23 -13.81 -11.52
N VAL A 20 27.86 -12.74 -11.02
CA VAL A 20 29.32 -12.51 -11.13
C VAL A 20 30.11 -13.05 -9.94
N ALA A 21 29.44 -13.31 -8.81
CA ALA A 21 30.06 -14.00 -7.68
C ALA A 21 30.19 -15.51 -7.94
N ALA A 22 31.36 -16.07 -7.60
CA ALA A 22 31.57 -17.51 -7.61
C ALA A 22 30.59 -18.19 -6.63
N ASN A 23 29.59 -18.87 -7.16
CA ASN A 23 28.74 -19.76 -6.39
C ASN A 23 29.64 -20.87 -5.80
N PRO A 24 29.47 -21.32 -4.53
CA PRO A 24 30.14 -22.53 -4.04
C PRO A 24 29.65 -23.78 -4.83
N GLN A 25 30.11 -23.91 -6.08
CA GLN A 25 29.58 -24.80 -7.13
C GLN A 25 30.46 -26.03 -7.41
N ARG A 26 31.36 -26.44 -6.49
CA ARG A 26 32.16 -27.67 -6.69
C ARG A 26 31.54 -28.88 -5.98
N GLY A 27 30.78 -29.72 -6.73
CA GLY A 27 30.38 -31.08 -6.34
C GLY A 27 29.00 -31.53 -6.91
N PRO A 28 28.73 -32.86 -7.02
CA PRO A 28 27.50 -33.39 -7.65
C PRO A 28 26.27 -33.01 -6.82
N LYS A 29 25.24 -32.45 -7.49
CA LYS A 29 23.90 -32.04 -7.00
C LYS A 29 23.77 -32.00 -5.47
N ARG A 30 24.20 -30.90 -4.84
CA ARG A 30 23.80 -30.63 -3.45
C ARG A 30 22.31 -30.28 -3.40
N GLU A 31 21.65 -30.81 -2.39
CA GLU A 31 20.25 -30.55 -2.07
C GLU A 31 19.98 -29.07 -1.70
N LEU A 32 20.99 -28.25 -1.42
CA LEU A 32 20.82 -26.84 -1.03
C LEU A 32 21.55 -25.91 -2.01
N SER A 33 20.83 -24.92 -2.55
CA SER A 33 21.32 -23.87 -3.45
C SER A 33 20.74 -22.50 -3.05
N ILE A 34 21.28 -21.41 -3.62
CA ILE A 34 20.77 -20.05 -3.33
C ILE A 34 19.33 -19.92 -3.81
N GLU A 35 19.04 -20.42 -5.01
CA GLU A 35 17.72 -20.41 -5.63
C GLU A 35 16.72 -21.12 -4.71
N ARG A 36 17.04 -22.34 -4.24
CA ARG A 36 16.17 -23.06 -3.28
C ARG A 36 15.97 -22.34 -1.95
N ILE A 37 16.98 -21.58 -1.47
CA ILE A 37 16.87 -20.79 -0.24
C ILE A 37 15.94 -19.59 -0.47
N VAL A 38 16.08 -18.91 -1.62
CA VAL A 38 15.25 -17.78 -2.01
C VAL A 38 13.81 -18.23 -2.22
N ASP A 39 13.57 -19.30 -2.98
CA ASP A 39 12.24 -19.85 -3.23
C ASP A 39 11.50 -20.17 -1.92
N ALA A 40 12.16 -20.89 -1.01
CA ALA A 40 11.56 -21.22 0.28
C ALA A 40 11.31 -20.00 1.17
N ALA A 41 12.15 -18.97 1.08
CA ALA A 41 11.94 -17.73 1.82
C ALA A 41 10.79 -16.90 1.23
N THR A 42 10.66 -16.87 -0.10
CA THR A 42 9.54 -16.25 -0.83
C THR A 42 8.23 -16.94 -0.50
N GLU A 43 8.18 -18.28 -0.49
CA GLU A 43 6.98 -19.04 -0.09
C GLU A 43 6.53 -18.70 1.33
N ILE A 44 7.47 -18.56 2.28
CA ILE A 44 7.16 -18.13 3.64
C ILE A 44 6.61 -16.70 3.65
N ALA A 45 7.22 -15.80 2.88
CA ALA A 45 6.81 -14.39 2.82
C ALA A 45 5.44 -14.20 2.16
N ASP A 46 5.13 -14.97 1.11
CA ASP A 46 3.83 -14.96 0.44
C ASP A 46 2.71 -15.44 1.37
N ALA A 47 2.99 -16.45 2.20
CA ALA A 47 2.00 -17.06 3.08
C ALA A 47 1.82 -16.30 4.42
N GLU A 48 2.91 -15.83 5.02
CA GLU A 48 2.95 -15.33 6.40
C GLU A 48 3.45 -13.87 6.51
N GLY A 49 3.84 -13.25 5.39
CA GLY A 49 4.40 -11.91 5.32
C GLY A 49 5.90 -11.83 5.59
N LEU A 50 6.52 -10.69 5.24
CA LEU A 50 7.97 -10.48 5.36
C LEU A 50 8.50 -10.68 6.79
N GLY A 51 7.68 -10.35 7.79
CA GLY A 51 8.03 -10.48 9.21
C GLY A 51 8.32 -11.92 9.64
N ALA A 52 7.70 -12.92 9.00
CA ALA A 52 7.88 -14.34 9.30
C ALA A 52 9.21 -14.90 8.78
N VAL A 53 9.84 -14.21 7.83
CA VAL A 53 11.10 -14.63 7.22
C VAL A 53 12.25 -14.44 8.21
N SER A 54 12.86 -15.55 8.61
CA SER A 54 14.08 -15.56 9.42
C SER A 54 14.99 -16.70 8.97
N MET A 55 16.30 -16.53 9.17
CA MET A 55 17.30 -17.53 8.76
C MET A 55 17.00 -18.92 9.35
N SER A 56 16.50 -18.98 10.59
CA SER A 56 16.12 -20.23 11.25
C SER A 56 14.85 -20.84 10.65
N ARG A 57 13.83 -20.03 10.36
CA ARG A 57 12.58 -20.49 9.76
C ARG A 57 12.81 -21.08 8.36
N VAL A 58 13.57 -20.39 7.52
CA VAL A 58 13.92 -20.85 6.17
C VAL A 58 14.79 -22.12 6.22
N ALA A 59 15.74 -22.19 7.17
CA ALA A 59 16.52 -23.40 7.34
C ALA A 59 15.65 -24.60 7.74
N ALA A 60 14.73 -24.40 8.69
CA ALA A 60 13.82 -25.42 9.17
C ALA A 60 12.86 -25.92 8.08
N SER A 61 12.32 -25.03 7.23
CA SER A 61 11.44 -25.43 6.12
C SER A 61 12.17 -26.31 5.09
N LEU A 62 13.47 -26.08 4.90
CA LEU A 62 14.32 -26.87 4.01
C LEU A 62 14.94 -28.12 4.66
N GLY A 63 14.73 -28.36 5.97
CA GLY A 63 15.35 -29.47 6.69
C GLY A 63 16.84 -29.30 7.00
N PHE A 64 17.35 -28.07 6.98
CA PHE A 64 18.76 -27.75 7.27
C PHE A 64 18.91 -26.94 8.56
N THR A 65 20.16 -26.82 9.02
CA THR A 65 20.51 -25.92 10.14
C THR A 65 20.71 -24.49 9.66
N THR A 66 20.45 -23.50 10.50
CA THR A 66 20.69 -22.08 10.18
C THR A 66 22.14 -21.82 9.71
N MET A 67 23.11 -22.49 10.35
CA MET A 67 24.53 -22.42 9.96
C MET A 67 24.79 -22.91 8.53
N SER A 68 23.92 -23.75 7.99
CA SER A 68 24.05 -24.23 6.61
C SER A 68 23.68 -23.17 5.59
N LEU A 69 22.72 -22.29 5.90
CA LEU A 69 22.29 -21.20 5.02
C LEU A 69 23.33 -20.09 4.94
N TYR A 70 24.01 -19.78 6.04
CA TYR A 70 25.04 -18.72 6.10
C TYR A 70 26.23 -18.94 5.14
N ARG A 71 26.43 -20.16 4.63
CA ARG A 71 27.43 -20.44 3.58
C ARG A 71 27.05 -19.83 2.23
N TYR A 72 25.76 -19.70 1.97
CA TYR A 72 25.18 -19.24 0.71
C TYR A 72 24.80 -17.76 0.79
N VAL A 73 24.15 -17.35 1.90
CA VAL A 73 23.64 -15.98 2.10
C VAL A 73 24.12 -15.46 3.45
N THR A 74 24.86 -14.35 3.45
CA THR A 74 25.62 -13.88 4.62
C THR A 74 24.78 -13.22 5.71
N SER A 75 23.61 -12.68 5.37
CA SER A 75 22.72 -12.01 6.31
C SER A 75 21.25 -12.16 5.91
N LYS A 76 20.34 -11.76 6.81
CA LYS A 76 18.90 -11.68 6.48
C LYS A 76 18.65 -10.62 5.41
N ASP A 77 19.39 -9.51 5.43
CA ASP A 77 19.21 -8.42 4.47
C ASP A 77 19.66 -8.85 3.06
N ASP A 78 20.74 -9.64 2.98
CA ASP A 78 21.19 -10.26 1.72
C ASP A 78 20.12 -11.23 1.17
N LEU A 79 19.46 -11.99 2.06
CA LEU A 79 18.36 -12.87 1.66
C LEU A 79 17.18 -12.06 1.13
N ILE A 80 16.78 -11.00 1.82
CA ILE A 80 15.68 -10.11 1.39
C ILE A 80 16.01 -9.47 0.04
N LEU A 81 17.26 -9.04 -0.19
CA LEU A 81 17.69 -8.49 -1.48
C LEU A 81 17.55 -9.53 -2.61
N LEU A 82 17.97 -10.77 -2.38
CA LEU A 82 17.85 -11.83 -3.38
C LEU A 82 16.39 -12.26 -3.61
N MET A 83 15.58 -12.27 -2.55
CA MET A 83 14.13 -12.47 -2.67
C MET A 83 13.48 -11.36 -3.48
N GLN A 84 13.80 -10.10 -3.20
CA GLN A 84 13.29 -8.95 -3.94
C GLN A 84 13.69 -9.06 -5.42
N GLU A 85 14.95 -9.40 -5.70
CA GLU A 85 15.44 -9.57 -7.07
C GLU A 85 14.65 -10.66 -7.80
N SER A 86 14.52 -11.84 -7.19
CA SER A 86 13.77 -12.95 -7.78
C SER A 86 12.30 -12.61 -8.01
N ALA A 87 11.67 -11.94 -7.03
CA ALA A 87 10.27 -11.53 -7.11
C ALA A 87 10.07 -10.29 -8.02
N SER A 88 11.13 -9.59 -8.44
CA SER A 88 11.02 -8.44 -9.36
C SER A 88 11.07 -8.86 -10.83
N GLU A 89 11.13 -10.16 -11.12
CA GLU A 89 11.06 -10.66 -12.49
C GLU A 89 9.67 -10.40 -13.07
N VAL A 90 9.60 -9.52 -14.07
CA VAL A 90 8.36 -9.18 -14.78
C VAL A 90 8.48 -9.53 -16.26
N PRO A 91 7.40 -10.04 -16.90
CA PRO A 91 7.41 -10.33 -18.32
C PRO A 91 7.39 -9.03 -19.12
N VAL A 92 8.57 -8.54 -19.52
CA VAL A 92 8.70 -7.34 -20.35
C VAL A 92 8.22 -7.65 -21.78
N PRO A 93 7.25 -6.89 -22.33
CA PRO A 93 6.82 -7.05 -23.71
C PRO A 93 7.95 -6.80 -24.72
N ASP A 94 7.93 -7.56 -25.81
CA ASP A 94 8.84 -7.40 -26.95
C ASP A 94 8.65 -6.04 -27.62
N GLU A 95 9.76 -5.41 -28.01
CA GLU A 95 9.82 -4.08 -28.63
C GLU A 95 9.13 -4.01 -30.00
N THR A 96 8.84 -5.17 -30.60
CA THR A 96 8.16 -5.27 -31.89
C THR A 96 6.68 -4.88 -31.85
N HIS A 97 6.08 -4.74 -30.66
CA HIS A 97 4.71 -4.27 -30.51
C HIS A 97 4.68 -2.73 -30.61
N GLU A 98 3.99 -2.22 -31.63
CA GLU A 98 3.75 -0.78 -31.77
C GLU A 98 2.61 -0.34 -30.83
N HIS A 99 2.93 0.55 -29.88
CA HIS A 99 1.96 1.19 -28.98
C HIS A 99 2.41 2.60 -28.60
N GLY A 100 1.48 3.41 -28.11
CA GLY A 100 1.80 4.77 -27.64
C GLY A 100 2.45 4.76 -26.26
N TRP A 101 3.20 5.81 -25.91
CA TRP A 101 3.85 5.93 -24.59
C TRP A 101 2.88 5.74 -23.42
N ARG A 102 1.62 6.21 -23.54
CA ARG A 102 0.58 6.04 -22.50
C ARG A 102 0.21 4.58 -22.28
N GLU A 103 0.09 3.81 -23.36
CA GLU A 103 -0.23 2.38 -23.30
C GLU A 103 0.96 1.62 -22.72
N GLY A 104 2.18 1.95 -23.15
CA GLY A 104 3.42 1.36 -22.64
C GLY A 104 3.60 1.58 -21.13
N VAL A 105 3.47 2.83 -20.68
CA VAL A 105 3.54 3.16 -19.25
C VAL A 105 2.41 2.49 -18.47
N THR A 106 1.18 2.46 -18.99
CA THR A 106 0.07 1.75 -18.35
C THR A 106 0.38 0.26 -18.18
N ALA A 107 0.87 -0.40 -19.22
CA ALA A 107 1.27 -1.81 -19.16
C ALA A 107 2.37 -2.05 -18.12
N TRP A 108 3.37 -1.17 -18.07
CA TRP A 108 4.43 -1.21 -17.08
C TRP A 108 3.90 -1.07 -15.64
N VAL A 109 3.00 -0.11 -15.36
CA VAL A 109 2.41 0.07 -14.02
C VAL A 109 1.59 -1.16 -13.64
N LEU A 110 0.78 -1.68 -14.56
CA LEU A 110 -0.06 -2.86 -14.32
C LEU A 110 0.78 -4.12 -14.06
N ALA A 111 1.91 -4.30 -14.74
CA ALA A 111 2.83 -5.41 -14.48
C ALA A 111 3.42 -5.33 -13.07
N ILE A 112 3.85 -4.15 -12.62
CA ILE A 112 4.36 -3.96 -11.26
C ILE A 112 3.26 -4.19 -10.21
N ARG A 113 2.04 -3.71 -10.46
CA ARG A 113 0.90 -3.93 -9.57
C ARG A 113 0.56 -5.42 -9.47
N ALA A 114 0.53 -6.12 -10.59
CA ALA A 114 0.31 -7.57 -10.61
C ALA A 114 1.41 -8.30 -9.81
N ASN A 115 2.65 -7.86 -9.92
CA ASN A 115 3.75 -8.40 -9.14
C ASN A 115 3.59 -8.15 -7.63
N HIS A 116 3.22 -6.94 -7.21
CA HIS A 116 2.92 -6.67 -5.79
C HIS A 116 1.71 -7.47 -5.28
N ARG A 117 0.73 -7.77 -6.13
CA ARG A 117 -0.39 -8.65 -5.75
C ARG A 117 0.05 -10.11 -5.58
N ALA A 118 0.97 -10.58 -6.42
CA ALA A 118 1.58 -11.91 -6.28
C ALA A 118 2.47 -12.02 -5.04
N HIS A 119 3.23 -10.95 -4.73
CA HIS A 119 4.18 -10.88 -3.62
C HIS A 119 3.92 -9.63 -2.74
N PRO A 120 2.88 -9.62 -1.89
CA PRO A 120 2.45 -8.43 -1.13
C PRO A 120 3.48 -7.90 -0.11
N TRP A 121 4.47 -8.71 0.24
CA TRP A 121 5.57 -8.32 1.13
C TRP A 121 6.61 -7.41 0.46
N LEU A 122 6.63 -7.29 -0.88
CA LEU A 122 7.56 -6.41 -1.60
C LEU A 122 7.43 -4.94 -1.14
N VAL A 123 6.21 -4.49 -0.88
CA VAL A 123 5.93 -3.12 -0.43
C VAL A 123 6.32 -2.87 1.04
N ASP A 124 6.70 -3.91 1.79
CA ASP A 124 7.23 -3.78 3.17
C ASP A 124 8.75 -3.59 3.20
N ILE A 125 9.44 -3.81 2.08
CA ILE A 125 10.88 -3.62 1.99
C ILE A 125 11.20 -2.12 2.03
N PRO A 126 12.03 -1.64 2.98
CA PRO A 126 12.42 -0.24 3.03
C PRO A 126 13.21 0.18 1.80
N ILE A 127 12.89 1.36 1.27
CA ILE A 127 13.69 1.97 0.18
C ILE A 127 14.96 2.55 0.80
N SER A 128 16.10 1.92 0.53
CA SER A 128 17.40 2.29 1.09
C SER A 128 18.34 2.98 0.10
N GLY A 129 17.97 3.03 -1.18
CA GLY A 129 18.78 3.65 -2.24
C GLY A 129 18.27 3.35 -3.64
N ALA A 130 19.08 3.66 -4.65
CA ALA A 130 18.80 3.32 -6.04
C ALA A 130 18.81 1.79 -6.24
N PRO A 131 18.00 1.25 -7.16
CA PRO A 131 18.07 -0.15 -7.53
C PRO A 131 19.44 -0.51 -8.09
N ILE A 132 19.98 -1.64 -7.65
CA ILE A 132 21.32 -2.12 -8.07
C ILE A 132 21.32 -3.57 -8.53
N THR A 133 20.14 -4.20 -8.64
CA THR A 133 20.00 -5.60 -9.04
C THR A 133 19.41 -5.71 -10.46
N PRO A 134 19.71 -6.78 -11.22
CA PRO A 134 19.33 -6.89 -12.63
C PRO A 134 17.85 -6.69 -12.94
N ASN A 135 16.95 -7.46 -12.31
CA ASN A 135 15.51 -7.38 -12.57
C ASN A 135 14.95 -6.00 -12.20
N SER A 136 15.43 -5.42 -11.09
CA SER A 136 15.03 -4.07 -10.71
C SER A 136 15.49 -3.01 -11.74
N LEU A 137 16.66 -3.18 -12.35
CA LEU A 137 17.14 -2.28 -13.40
C LEU A 137 16.41 -2.50 -14.74
N VAL A 138 16.00 -3.73 -15.05
CA VAL A 138 15.14 -4.02 -16.22
C VAL A 138 13.81 -3.29 -16.10
N ILE A 139 13.20 -3.22 -14.90
CA ILE A 139 11.98 -2.44 -14.67
C ILE A 139 12.21 -0.95 -14.96
N VAL A 140 13.35 -0.39 -14.52
CA VAL A 140 13.71 1.01 -14.79
C VAL A 140 13.89 1.24 -16.29
N ASP A 141 14.64 0.36 -16.96
CA ASP A 141 14.93 0.45 -18.40
C ASP A 141 13.65 0.33 -19.24
N TRP A 142 12.75 -0.59 -18.88
CA TRP A 142 11.44 -0.72 -19.52
C TRP A 142 10.66 0.60 -19.44
N PHE A 143 10.55 1.24 -18.28
CA PHE A 143 9.87 2.54 -18.20
C PHE A 143 10.51 3.60 -19.11
N LEU A 144 11.85 3.71 -19.06
CA LEU A 144 12.58 4.68 -19.87
C LEU A 144 12.40 4.44 -21.37
N ARG A 145 12.30 3.18 -21.78
CA ARG A 145 11.94 2.79 -23.14
C ARG A 145 10.57 3.35 -23.53
N GLU A 146 9.56 3.27 -22.68
CA GLU A 146 8.20 3.74 -23.02
C GLU A 146 8.11 5.26 -23.17
N VAL A 147 8.96 6.02 -22.46
CA VAL A 147 8.98 7.49 -22.50
C VAL A 147 10.12 8.06 -23.37
N ARG A 148 10.85 7.22 -24.10
CA ARG A 148 12.11 7.61 -24.77
C ARG A 148 11.94 8.76 -25.77
N ASP A 149 10.84 8.75 -26.52
CA ASP A 149 10.54 9.68 -27.61
C ASP A 149 9.83 10.95 -27.13
N LEU A 150 9.48 11.03 -25.84
CA LEU A 150 8.93 12.24 -25.26
C LEU A 150 10.01 13.34 -25.19
N PRO A 151 9.65 14.62 -25.43
CA PRO A 151 10.55 15.76 -25.37
C PRO A 151 10.86 16.18 -23.92
N LEU A 152 11.14 15.20 -23.05
CA LEU A 152 11.48 15.39 -21.64
C LEU A 152 12.98 15.23 -21.44
N SER A 153 13.54 16.01 -20.53
CA SER A 153 14.91 15.81 -20.03
C SER A 153 15.03 14.49 -19.26
N ASP A 154 16.26 13.98 -19.11
CA ASP A 154 16.50 12.75 -18.34
C ASP A 154 16.02 12.87 -16.88
N GLY A 155 16.16 14.06 -16.28
CA GLY A 155 15.65 14.35 -14.94
C GLY A 155 14.13 14.30 -14.85
N GLU A 156 13.42 14.76 -15.88
CA GLU A 156 11.95 14.67 -15.95
C GLU A 156 11.49 13.23 -16.18
N LYS A 157 12.18 12.46 -17.03
CA LYS A 157 11.90 11.02 -17.23
C LYS A 157 12.07 10.25 -15.92
N MET A 158 13.13 10.50 -15.17
CA MET A 158 13.33 9.92 -13.83
C MET A 158 12.28 10.38 -12.82
N SER A 159 11.86 11.64 -12.87
CA SER A 159 10.80 12.15 -11.99
C SER A 159 9.45 11.48 -12.29
N ALA A 160 9.13 11.25 -13.56
CA ALA A 160 7.94 10.51 -13.99
C ALA A 160 7.99 9.04 -13.53
N LEU A 161 9.14 8.37 -13.66
CA LEU A 161 9.36 7.02 -13.13
C LEU A 161 9.12 6.97 -11.62
N LEU A 162 9.70 7.90 -10.86
CA LEU A 162 9.54 7.97 -9.40
C LEU A 162 8.08 8.24 -9.00
N LEU A 163 7.37 9.07 -9.76
CA LEU A 163 5.95 9.32 -9.53
C LEU A 163 5.10 8.06 -9.75
N ALA A 164 5.31 7.37 -10.88
CA ALA A 164 4.57 6.16 -11.23
C ALA A 164 4.88 5.00 -10.28
N THR A 165 6.17 4.75 -9.96
CA THR A 165 6.58 3.75 -8.96
C THR A 165 6.00 4.05 -7.58
N SER A 166 5.99 5.32 -7.15
CA SER A 166 5.41 5.72 -5.85
C SER A 166 3.91 5.48 -5.80
N TYR A 167 3.21 5.79 -6.89
CA TYR A 167 1.76 5.58 -7.00
C TYR A 167 1.39 4.09 -6.90
N VAL A 168 2.03 3.23 -7.70
CA VAL A 168 1.75 1.78 -7.65
C VAL A 168 2.15 1.18 -6.31
N ARG A 169 3.28 1.61 -5.71
CA ARG A 169 3.71 1.12 -4.39
C ARG A 169 2.70 1.50 -3.30
N ALA A 170 2.20 2.74 -3.32
CA ALA A 170 1.25 3.23 -2.31
C ALA A 170 -0.10 2.50 -2.40
N THR A 171 -0.64 2.37 -3.61
CA THR A 171 -1.91 1.68 -3.85
C THR A 171 -1.80 0.19 -3.53
N SER A 172 -0.72 -0.49 -3.93
CA SER A 172 -0.47 -1.89 -3.55
C SER A 172 -0.30 -2.08 -2.03
N ALA A 173 0.34 -1.13 -1.34
CA ALA A 173 0.45 -1.18 0.13
C ALA A 173 -0.92 -1.03 0.81
N GLN A 174 -1.78 -0.14 0.32
CA GLN A 174 -3.16 -0.01 0.80
C GLN A 174 -3.98 -1.28 0.53
N GLU A 175 -3.88 -1.86 -0.67
CA GLU A 175 -4.53 -3.13 -1.02
C GLU A 175 -4.10 -4.25 -0.06
N ARG A 176 -2.79 -4.39 0.20
CA ARG A 176 -2.26 -5.36 1.17
C ARG A 176 -2.79 -5.10 2.57
N ASP A 177 -2.74 -3.86 3.07
CA ASP A 177 -3.23 -3.53 4.43
C ASP A 177 -4.72 -3.81 4.60
N LEU A 178 -5.51 -3.49 3.58
CA LEU A 178 -6.94 -3.76 3.58
C LEU A 178 -7.23 -5.26 3.52
N GLY A 179 -6.47 -6.00 2.70
CA GLY A 179 -6.52 -7.46 2.63
C GLY A 179 -6.13 -8.14 3.95
N ALA A 180 -5.08 -7.65 4.62
CA ALA A 180 -4.66 -8.15 5.93
C ALA A 180 -5.70 -7.84 7.02
N ALA A 181 -6.26 -6.63 7.02
CA ALA A 181 -7.39 -6.28 7.87
C ALA A 181 -8.63 -7.15 7.58
N ALA A 182 -8.78 -7.60 6.32
CA ALA A 182 -9.78 -8.59 5.90
C ALA A 182 -9.56 -9.99 6.42
N ALA A 183 -8.31 -10.39 6.49
CA ALA A 183 -7.79 -11.58 7.15
C ALA A 183 -8.22 -11.75 8.64
N ALA A 184 -8.31 -10.63 9.36
CA ALA A 184 -8.23 -10.62 10.81
C ALA A 184 -9.50 -11.16 11.51
N PRO A 185 -9.37 -12.07 12.50
CA PRO A 185 -10.51 -12.65 13.21
C PRO A 185 -11.33 -11.65 14.05
N ASP A 186 -10.71 -10.59 14.57
CA ASP A 186 -11.35 -9.56 15.42
C ASP A 186 -12.01 -8.42 14.60
N ARG A 187 -12.41 -8.71 13.35
CA ARG A 187 -12.95 -7.78 12.35
C ARG A 187 -14.14 -6.94 12.82
N ALA A 188 -14.89 -7.43 13.80
CA ALA A 188 -16.19 -6.90 14.22
C ALA A 188 -16.13 -5.50 14.86
N ASP A 189 -14.98 -5.04 15.35
CA ASP A 189 -14.91 -3.82 16.17
C ASP A 189 -14.41 -2.57 15.42
N ILE A 190 -13.49 -2.70 14.46
CA ILE A 190 -12.81 -1.54 13.83
C ILE A 190 -13.05 -1.41 12.31
N THR A 191 -13.40 -2.49 11.61
CA THR A 191 -13.60 -2.48 10.15
C THR A 191 -14.89 -3.17 9.69
N GLY A 192 -15.79 -3.54 10.61
CA GLY A 192 -17.04 -4.24 10.34
C GLY A 192 -18.29 -3.35 10.32
N GLU A 193 -19.48 -3.97 10.30
CA GLU A 193 -20.79 -3.30 10.35
C GLU A 193 -20.92 -2.30 11.51
N ASN A 194 -20.38 -2.64 12.68
CA ASN A 194 -20.39 -1.76 13.85
C ASN A 194 -19.60 -0.46 13.61
N SER A 195 -18.50 -0.54 12.86
CA SER A 195 -17.62 0.61 12.55
C SER A 195 -18.25 1.52 11.50
N PHE A 196 -18.92 0.94 10.50
CA PHE A 196 -19.70 1.71 9.52
C PHE A 196 -20.88 2.42 10.19
N ALA A 197 -21.64 1.72 11.05
CA ALA A 197 -22.73 2.31 11.81
C ALA A 197 -22.25 3.45 12.74
N ALA A 198 -21.10 3.27 13.40
CA ALA A 198 -20.48 4.30 14.21
C ALA A 198 -20.03 5.51 13.35
N LEU A 199 -19.50 5.27 12.15
CA LEU A 199 -19.11 6.34 11.23
C LEU A 199 -20.33 7.16 10.80
N VAL A 200 -21.43 6.52 10.43
CA VAL A 200 -22.69 7.19 10.08
C VAL A 200 -23.21 8.03 11.25
N GLU A 201 -23.09 7.53 12.49
CA GLU A 201 -23.52 8.29 13.68
C GLU A 201 -22.59 9.48 13.99
N LEU A 202 -21.28 9.34 13.77
CA LEU A 202 -20.29 10.34 14.16
C LEU A 202 -20.06 11.44 13.11
N VAL A 203 -20.31 11.13 11.82
CA VAL A 203 -20.11 12.04 10.71
C VAL A 203 -21.36 12.88 10.46
N THR A 204 -21.53 13.94 11.26
CA THR A 204 -22.66 14.89 11.11
C THR A 204 -22.30 16.07 10.20
N PRO A 205 -23.28 16.70 9.52
CA PRO A 205 -23.05 17.88 8.68
C PRO A 205 -22.41 19.06 9.44
N GLU A 206 -22.70 19.21 10.73
CA GLU A 206 -22.17 20.29 11.56
C GLU A 206 -20.68 20.11 11.88
N ARG A 207 -20.24 18.86 12.04
CA ARG A 207 -18.84 18.52 12.34
C ARG A 207 -18.01 18.29 11.08
N PHE A 208 -18.63 17.71 10.07
CA PHE A 208 -18.00 17.28 8.83
C PHE A 208 -18.86 17.65 7.61
N PRO A 209 -18.98 18.95 7.28
CA PRO A 209 -19.90 19.43 6.25
C PRO A 209 -19.62 18.89 4.85
N TYR A 210 -18.39 18.48 4.56
CA TYR A 210 -18.00 17.95 3.25
C TYR A 210 -17.95 16.42 3.20
N LEU A 211 -17.68 15.76 4.32
CA LEU A 211 -17.65 14.30 4.41
C LEU A 211 -19.05 13.72 4.58
N SER A 212 -19.93 14.39 5.33
CA SER A 212 -21.28 13.91 5.60
C SER A 212 -22.10 13.67 4.33
N PRO A 213 -22.10 14.58 3.32
CA PRO A 213 -22.76 14.33 2.04
C PRO A 213 -22.17 13.15 1.27
N LEU A 214 -20.83 12.99 1.29
CA LEU A 214 -20.14 11.90 0.60
C LEU A 214 -20.46 10.54 1.23
N LEU A 215 -20.46 10.47 2.56
CA LEU A 215 -20.83 9.26 3.30
C LEU A 215 -22.31 8.90 3.06
N ALA A 216 -23.20 9.88 3.07
CA ALA A 216 -24.62 9.68 2.79
C ALA A 216 -24.88 9.20 1.35
N ALA A 217 -24.05 9.62 0.40
CA ALA A 217 -24.08 9.16 -0.99
C ALA A 217 -23.42 7.79 -1.21
N GLY A 218 -22.78 7.21 -0.18
CA GLY A 218 -22.04 5.95 -0.27
C GLY A 218 -20.65 6.07 -0.90
N GLY A 219 -20.19 7.28 -1.23
CA GLY A 219 -18.90 7.52 -1.91
C GLY A 219 -17.67 7.58 -0.99
N TYR A 220 -17.80 7.13 0.27
CA TYR A 220 -16.70 7.16 1.25
C TYR A 220 -16.30 5.76 1.72
N ILE A 221 -17.26 4.96 2.17
CA ILE A 221 -17.08 3.53 2.45
C ILE A 221 -18.34 2.79 1.98
N ALA A 222 -18.17 1.67 1.29
CA ALA A 222 -19.22 0.81 0.81
C ALA A 222 -19.84 0.07 2.01
N PRO A 223 -21.18 -0.08 2.06
CA PRO A 223 -21.80 -0.86 3.10
C PRO A 223 -21.24 -2.29 3.13
N PRO A 224 -21.02 -2.89 4.30
CA PRO A 224 -20.55 -4.27 4.39
C PRO A 224 -21.45 -5.23 3.61
N GLY A 225 -20.84 -6.16 2.87
CA GLY A 225 -21.55 -7.17 2.08
C GLY A 225 -22.13 -6.69 0.75
N THR A 226 -21.88 -5.43 0.33
CA THR A 226 -22.34 -4.92 -0.97
C THR A 226 -21.42 -5.25 -2.15
N GLY A 227 -20.28 -5.89 -1.90
CA GLY A 227 -19.36 -6.36 -2.93
C GLY A 227 -18.60 -5.21 -3.59
N ASP A 228 -17.29 -5.39 -3.70
CA ASP A 228 -16.36 -4.61 -4.52
C ASP A 228 -16.51 -3.08 -4.46
N PHE A 229 -15.78 -2.45 -3.53
CA PHE A 229 -15.04 -1.31 -4.06
C PHE A 229 -14.04 -1.86 -5.07
N GLU A 230 -14.33 -1.71 -6.36
CA GLU A 230 -13.70 -0.71 -7.24
C GLU A 230 -12.26 -0.25 -6.88
N SER A 231 -11.44 -1.10 -6.26
CA SER A 231 -10.00 -0.82 -6.09
C SER A 231 -9.31 -0.63 -7.44
N ASP A 232 -9.91 -1.16 -8.51
CA ASP A 232 -9.45 -0.97 -9.87
C ASP A 232 -9.87 0.41 -10.41
N ASP A 233 -11.08 0.91 -10.14
CA ASP A 233 -11.52 2.23 -10.64
C ASP A 233 -10.77 3.39 -9.99
N ASP A 234 -10.55 3.36 -8.66
CA ASP A 234 -9.74 4.38 -7.97
C ASP A 234 -8.28 4.36 -8.45
N PHE A 235 -7.76 3.15 -8.71
CA PHE A 235 -6.42 2.96 -9.25
C PHE A 235 -6.32 3.51 -10.69
N GLU A 236 -7.28 3.18 -11.55
CA GLU A 236 -7.33 3.66 -12.93
C GLU A 236 -7.52 5.17 -12.99
N PHE A 237 -8.37 5.73 -12.13
CA PHE A 237 -8.56 7.17 -12.05
C PHE A 237 -7.26 7.89 -11.68
N GLY A 238 -6.56 7.43 -10.63
CA GLY A 238 -5.31 8.05 -10.21
C GLY A 238 -4.21 7.91 -11.27
N LEU A 239 -4.07 6.74 -11.89
CA LEU A 239 -3.13 6.53 -13.00
C LEU A 239 -3.45 7.46 -14.17
N ALA A 240 -4.71 7.55 -14.59
CA ALA A 240 -5.13 8.44 -15.66
C ALA A 240 -4.77 9.90 -15.35
N ARG A 241 -5.02 10.38 -14.12
CA ARG A 241 -4.65 11.75 -13.72
C ARG A 241 -3.15 12.01 -13.75
N ILE A 242 -2.33 11.02 -13.39
CA ILE A 242 -0.87 11.11 -13.49
C ILE A 242 -0.45 11.24 -14.97
N LEU A 243 -0.96 10.36 -15.83
CA LEU A 243 -0.64 10.38 -17.27
C LEU A 243 -1.13 11.66 -17.95
N ASP A 244 -2.33 12.14 -17.61
CA ASP A 244 -2.87 13.41 -18.11
C ASP A 244 -1.99 14.61 -17.72
N GLY A 245 -1.45 14.59 -16.49
CA GLY A 245 -0.51 15.61 -16.01
C GLY A 245 0.82 15.60 -16.77
N ILE A 246 1.35 14.42 -17.07
CA ILE A 246 2.57 14.24 -17.87
C ILE A 246 2.33 14.72 -19.31
N GLU A 247 1.22 14.31 -19.92
CA GLU A 247 0.84 14.69 -21.29
C GLU A 247 0.67 16.21 -21.42
N TYR A 248 0.00 16.83 -20.44
CA TYR A 248 -0.13 18.28 -20.39
C TYR A 248 1.23 18.98 -20.31
N HIS A 249 2.16 18.47 -19.50
CA HIS A 249 3.52 19.00 -19.39
C HIS A 249 4.30 18.84 -20.70
N VAL A 250 4.22 17.68 -21.35
CA VAL A 250 4.82 17.43 -22.67
C VAL A 250 4.32 18.46 -23.68
N GLY A 251 3.01 18.68 -23.79
CA GLY A 251 2.45 19.67 -24.71
C GLY A 251 2.93 21.10 -24.44
N ARG A 252 3.21 21.44 -23.17
CA ARG A 252 3.82 22.74 -22.82
C ARG A 252 5.26 22.84 -23.32
N VAL A 253 6.07 21.79 -23.10
CA VAL A 253 7.46 21.76 -23.55
C VAL A 253 7.54 21.87 -25.08
N GLU A 254 6.69 21.15 -25.80
CA GLU A 254 6.61 21.23 -27.27
C GLU A 254 6.22 22.62 -27.77
N SER A 255 5.31 23.30 -27.07
CA SER A 255 4.91 24.68 -27.40
C SER A 255 5.96 25.74 -27.05
N GLY A 256 7.09 25.35 -26.43
CA GLY A 256 8.11 26.28 -25.94
C GLY A 256 7.63 27.14 -24.77
N ALA A 257 6.52 26.77 -24.13
CA ALA A 257 6.02 27.49 -22.96
C ALA A 257 7.02 27.29 -21.80
N PRO A 258 7.37 28.34 -21.05
CA PRO A 258 8.25 28.19 -19.89
C PRO A 258 7.64 27.16 -18.93
N ALA A 259 8.49 26.32 -18.32
CA ALA A 259 8.07 25.45 -17.23
C ALA A 259 7.24 26.28 -16.24
N SER A 260 6.08 25.78 -15.81
CA SER A 260 5.31 26.47 -14.78
C SER A 260 6.27 26.72 -13.63
N PRO A 261 6.54 27.98 -13.25
CA PRO A 261 7.38 28.23 -12.09
C PRO A 261 6.76 27.45 -10.93
N PRO A 262 7.56 26.77 -10.09
CA PRO A 262 7.01 26.15 -8.89
C PRO A 262 6.22 27.25 -8.20
N ALA A 263 4.89 27.08 -8.12
CA ALA A 263 4.05 28.07 -7.47
C ALA A 263 4.67 28.32 -6.10
N ASP A 264 4.82 29.59 -5.71
CA ASP A 264 5.31 29.93 -4.38
C ASP A 264 4.52 29.06 -3.40
N LEU A 265 5.22 28.12 -2.76
CA LEU A 265 4.55 27.17 -1.88
C LEU A 265 3.81 28.02 -0.86
N PRO A 266 2.50 27.80 -0.66
CA PRO A 266 1.79 28.53 0.38
C PRO A 266 2.55 28.35 1.69
N PRO A 267 2.58 29.37 2.57
CA PRO A 267 3.31 29.29 3.82
C PRO A 267 2.96 27.99 4.52
N GLN A 268 3.98 27.23 4.91
CA GLN A 268 3.80 25.94 5.56
C GLN A 268 2.83 26.12 6.73
N LEU A 269 1.76 25.33 6.74
CA LEU A 269 0.81 25.33 7.83
C LEU A 269 1.52 24.75 9.07
N GLU A 270 2.11 25.61 9.89
CA GLU A 270 2.71 25.17 11.15
C GLU A 270 1.59 24.64 12.05
N LEU A 271 1.61 23.33 12.32
CA LEU A 271 0.71 22.73 13.30
C LEU A 271 0.92 23.44 14.64
N PRO A 272 -0.10 24.12 15.19
CA PRO A 272 0.07 24.91 16.41
C PRO A 272 0.55 24.00 17.56
N ARG A 273 1.80 24.18 18.00
CA ARG A 273 2.34 23.51 19.20
C ARG A 273 2.03 24.29 20.49
N ASP A 274 1.27 25.37 20.37
CA ASP A 274 0.87 26.23 21.49
C ASP A 274 0.07 25.43 22.54
N PRO A 275 0.50 25.45 23.82
CA PRO A 275 -0.23 24.82 24.92
C PRO A 275 -1.70 25.24 25.02
N LYS A 276 -2.03 26.52 24.73
CA LYS A 276 -3.40 27.04 24.79
C LYS A 276 -4.30 26.41 23.74
N VAL A 277 -3.77 26.14 22.54
CA VAL A 277 -4.52 25.44 21.48
C VAL A 277 -4.78 24.00 21.90
N ARG A 278 -3.82 23.34 22.54
CA ARG A 278 -3.99 21.98 23.08
C ARG A 278 -5.00 21.93 24.23
N GLU A 279 -4.98 22.91 25.12
CA GLU A 279 -5.95 23.06 26.20
C GLU A 279 -7.35 23.32 25.67
N ALA A 280 -7.52 24.24 24.71
CA ALA A 280 -8.80 24.51 24.07
C ALA A 280 -9.34 23.26 23.34
N ALA A 281 -8.47 22.52 22.62
CA ALA A 281 -8.85 21.26 22.00
C ALA A 281 -9.23 20.18 23.03
N LYS A 282 -8.56 20.14 24.19
CA LYS A 282 -8.90 19.25 25.30
C LYS A 282 -10.27 19.60 25.89
N ALA A 283 -10.51 20.87 26.19
CA ALA A 283 -11.80 21.36 26.69
C ALA A 283 -12.94 21.05 25.71
N ARG A 284 -12.70 21.23 24.40
CA ARG A 284 -13.65 20.82 23.35
C ARG A 284 -13.94 19.32 23.43
N ARG A 285 -12.92 18.46 23.48
CA ARG A 285 -13.10 17.00 23.58
C ARG A 285 -13.88 16.58 24.83
N GLU A 286 -13.65 17.23 25.96
CA GLU A 286 -14.38 16.99 27.22
C GLU A 286 -15.85 17.39 27.09
N ALA A 287 -16.13 18.57 26.53
CA ALA A 287 -17.50 19.03 26.28
C ALA A 287 -18.24 18.12 25.29
N GLU A 288 -17.57 17.68 24.22
CA GLU A 288 -18.14 16.74 23.25
C GLU A 288 -18.43 15.36 23.88
N ARG A 289 -17.57 14.89 24.79
CA ARG A 289 -17.82 13.64 25.53
C ARG A 289 -19.03 13.78 26.45
N ALA A 290 -19.12 14.88 27.20
CA ALA A 290 -20.26 15.15 28.07
C ALA A 290 -21.57 15.23 27.26
N LEU A 291 -21.54 15.86 26.09
CA LEU A 291 -22.68 15.92 25.18
C LEU A 291 -23.12 14.52 24.72
N ARG A 292 -22.17 13.67 24.31
CA ARG A 292 -22.47 12.28 23.92
C ARG A 292 -23.09 11.47 25.06
N GLU A 293 -22.56 11.59 26.27
CA GLU A 293 -23.11 10.91 27.45
C GLU A 293 -24.53 11.39 27.77
N ALA A 294 -24.81 12.69 27.64
CA ALA A 294 -26.14 13.26 27.83
C ALA A 294 -27.14 12.73 26.78
N GLN A 295 -26.76 12.74 25.50
CA GLN A 295 -27.57 12.22 24.40
C GLN A 295 -27.86 10.71 24.56
N LYS A 296 -26.88 9.92 25.03
CA LYS A 296 -27.09 8.49 25.31
C LYS A 296 -28.14 8.28 26.40
N ARG A 297 -28.05 9.02 27.52
CA ARG A 297 -29.03 8.94 28.62
C ARG A 297 -30.43 9.34 28.16
N GLU A 298 -30.53 10.36 27.29
CA GLU A 298 -31.80 10.78 26.69
C GLU A 298 -32.42 9.64 25.85
N ARG A 299 -31.64 9.00 24.97
CA ARG A 299 -32.12 7.85 24.16
C ARG A 299 -32.56 6.67 25.03
N GLU A 300 -31.83 6.33 26.08
CA GLU A 300 -32.20 5.27 27.03
C GLU A 300 -33.50 5.60 27.76
N ALA A 301 -33.68 6.85 28.20
CA ALA A 301 -34.91 7.31 28.84
C ALA A 301 -36.13 7.23 27.90
N VAL A 302 -35.96 7.64 26.63
CA VAL A 302 -37.00 7.52 25.59
C VAL A 302 -37.35 6.06 25.34
N LYS A 303 -36.35 5.18 25.20
CA LYS A 303 -36.56 3.73 25.01
C LYS A 303 -37.36 3.13 26.17
N HIS A 304 -36.96 3.40 27.41
CA HIS A 304 -37.69 2.91 28.59
C HIS A 304 -39.10 3.47 28.68
N ALA A 305 -39.34 4.72 28.26
CA ALA A 305 -40.69 5.28 28.21
C ALA A 305 -41.59 4.54 27.22
N LEU A 306 -41.09 4.26 26.01
CA LEU A 306 -41.81 3.50 24.98
C LEU A 306 -42.09 2.05 25.40
N GLU A 307 -41.13 1.38 26.05
CA GLU A 307 -41.32 0.03 26.60
C GLU A 307 -42.40 0.00 27.67
N ARG A 308 -42.39 0.96 28.61
CA ARG A 308 -43.45 1.10 29.63
C ARG A 308 -44.82 1.32 29.00
N GLU A 309 -44.91 2.15 27.97
CA GLU A 309 -46.17 2.41 27.26
C GLU A 309 -46.68 1.15 26.53
N LYS A 310 -45.78 0.42 25.86
CA LYS A 310 -46.10 -0.85 25.20
C LYS A 310 -46.63 -1.88 26.20
N HIS A 311 -45.94 -2.07 27.33
CA HIS A 311 -46.40 -2.97 28.38
C HIS A 311 -47.75 -2.55 28.98
N ALA A 312 -48.00 -1.25 29.17
CA ALA A 312 -49.29 -0.75 29.64
C ALA A 312 -50.42 -1.05 28.63
N ARG A 313 -50.18 -0.86 27.33
CA ARG A 313 -51.12 -1.18 26.24
C ARG A 313 -51.41 -2.69 26.17
N GLU A 314 -50.40 -3.54 26.32
CA GLU A 314 -50.56 -5.00 26.36
C GLU A 314 -51.38 -5.45 27.57
N LYS A 315 -51.09 -4.92 28.76
CA LYS A 315 -51.84 -5.22 29.99
C LYS A 315 -53.31 -4.77 29.91
N ALA A 316 -53.57 -3.61 29.30
CA ALA A 316 -54.94 -3.13 29.06
C ALA A 316 -55.71 -4.04 28.09
N ARG A 317 -55.06 -4.53 27.01
CA ARG A 317 -55.64 -5.49 26.07
C ARG A 317 -55.97 -6.83 26.74
N GLN A 318 -55.08 -7.36 27.58
CA GLN A 318 -55.32 -8.62 28.30
C GLN A 318 -56.49 -8.51 29.30
N LYS A 319 -56.59 -7.40 30.04
CA LYS A 319 -57.74 -7.15 30.94
C LYS A 319 -59.07 -7.05 30.19
N ALA A 320 -59.08 -6.43 29.01
CA ALA A 320 -60.28 -6.34 28.18
C ALA A 320 -60.75 -7.70 27.61
N GLN A 321 -59.84 -8.67 27.49
CA GLN A 321 -60.14 -10.03 27.02
C GLN A 321 -60.59 -10.99 28.13
N GLN A 322 -60.17 -10.78 29.38
CA GLN A 322 -60.53 -11.62 30.53
C GLN A 322 -61.83 -11.20 31.24
N GLY A 323 -62.38 -10.03 30.91
CA GLY A 323 -63.66 -9.52 31.44
C GLY A 323 -64.89 -9.83 30.57
N LYS A 324 -64.76 -10.71 29.57
CA LYS A 324 -65.82 -11.30 28.76
C LYS A 324 -65.93 -12.78 29.08
#